data_AF-A0A081Q8H6-F1
#
_entry.id   AF-A0A081Q8H6-F1
#
_cell.length_a   1.000
_cell.length_b   1.000
_cell.length_c   1.000
_cell.angle_alpha   90.00
_cell.angle_beta   90.00
_cell.angle_gamma   90.00
#
_symmetry.space_group_name_H-M   'P 1'
#
loop_
_entity.id
_entity.type
_entity.pdbx_description
1 polymer ?
#
loop_
_entity_poly.entity_id
_entity_poly.type
_entity_poly.pdbx_seq_one_letter_code
_entity_poly.pdbx_strand_id
1 'polypeptide(L)'
;MRQAKDNGVLSISILGGEPTRYFDIDNLLIACEKLKLKTTITTNAQLIKKSTVDILTNSNYITPVLSLQTLNPELNFELMG
;
A
#
# COMPACT_ATOMS: atom_id res chain seq x y z
N MET A 1 8.13 3.10 13.05
CA MET A 1 8.51 1.86 12.33
C MET A 1 9.75 1.16 12.89
N ARG A 2 10.84 1.88 13.20
CA ARG A 2 12.06 1.26 13.77
C ARG A 2 11.80 0.44 15.04
N GLN A 3 11.07 1.00 16.01
CA GLN A 3 10.70 0.26 17.23
C GLN A 3 9.91 -1.02 16.95
N ALA A 4 9.01 -1.04 15.96
CA ALA A 4 8.26 -2.26 15.62
C ALA A 4 9.19 -3.35 15.07
N LYS A 5 10.16 -2.96 14.24
CA LYS A 5 11.22 -3.86 13.76
C LYS A 5 12.05 -4.41 14.92
N ASP A 6 12.50 -3.53 15.80
CA ASP A 6 13.40 -3.90 16.91
C ASP A 6 12.69 -4.84 17.92
N ASN A 7 11.36 -4.74 18.03
CA ASN A 7 10.53 -5.65 18.83
C ASN A 7 10.10 -6.93 18.07
N GLY A 8 10.64 -7.19 16.87
CA GLY A 8 10.42 -8.44 16.16
C GLY A 8 9.06 -8.57 15.45
N VAL A 9 8.47 -7.46 15.00
CA VAL A 9 7.22 -7.51 14.21
C VAL A 9 7.40 -8.39 12.96
N LEU A 10 6.41 -9.25 12.70
CA LEU A 10 6.43 -10.15 11.54
C LEU A 10 6.18 -9.40 10.23
N SER A 11 5.19 -8.50 10.22
CA SER A 11 4.78 -7.74 9.04
C SER A 11 4.05 -6.46 9.40
N ILE A 12 4.04 -5.50 8.48
CA ILE A 12 3.28 -4.25 8.58
C ILE A 12 2.15 -4.26 7.54
N SER A 13 0.98 -3.74 7.91
CA SER A 13 -0.07 -3.43 6.95
C SER A 13 -0.38 -1.93 6.97
N ILE A 14 -0.31 -1.31 5.80
CA ILE A 14 -0.63 0.09 5.55
C ILE A 14 -2.05 0.13 4.97
N LEU A 15 -2.98 0.59 5.81
CA LEU A 15 -4.41 0.73 5.51
C LEU A 15 -4.80 2.22 5.64
N GLY A 16 -6.09 2.49 5.84
CA GLY A 16 -6.64 3.83 6.08
C GLY A 16 -7.95 4.02 5.32
N GLY A 17 -8.23 5.25 4.90
CA GLY A 17 -9.22 5.53 3.86
C GLY A 17 -8.65 5.19 2.49
N GLU A 18 -7.72 6.01 1.99
CA GLU A 18 -6.91 5.64 0.83
C GLU A 18 -5.43 5.99 1.08
N PRO A 19 -4.55 5.01 1.38
CA PRO A 19 -3.17 5.29 1.76
C PRO A 19 -2.36 5.93 0.62
N THR A 20 -2.72 5.71 -0.64
CA THR A 20 -2.04 6.37 -1.78
C THR A 20 -2.36 7.87 -1.89
N ARG A 21 -3.35 8.36 -1.15
CA ARG A 21 -3.66 9.80 -1.01
C ARG A 21 -2.88 10.46 0.13
N TYR A 22 -2.25 9.68 1.01
CA TYR A 22 -1.37 10.25 2.03
C TYR A 22 -0.19 10.96 1.35
N PHE A 23 -0.01 12.24 1.67
CA PHE A 23 0.92 13.12 0.95
C PHE A 23 2.36 12.57 0.93
N ASP A 24 2.76 11.89 2.01
CA ASP A 24 4.11 11.37 2.20
C ASP A 24 4.22 9.84 2.04
N ILE A 25 3.29 9.22 1.31
CA ILE A 25 3.25 7.77 1.14
C ILE A 25 4.54 7.20 0.54
N ASP A 26 5.16 7.92 -0.39
CA ASP A 26 6.38 7.46 -1.07
C ASP A 26 7.55 7.31 -0.07
N ASN A 27 7.73 8.30 0.81
CA ASN A 27 8.78 8.25 1.83
C ASN A 27 8.50 7.16 2.87
N LEU A 28 7.24 6.93 3.23
CA LEU A 28 6.86 5.84 4.11
C LEU A 28 7.21 4.47 3.50
N LEU A 29 6.87 4.26 2.23
CA LEU A 29 7.18 3.02 1.51
C LEU A 29 8.70 2.81 1.38
N ILE A 30 9.46 3.87 1.04
CA ILE A 30 10.92 3.82 0.99
C ILE A 30 11.50 3.45 2.36
N ALA A 31 10.92 3.94 3.45
CA ALA A 31 11.36 3.58 4.79
C ALA A 31 11.08 2.10 5.13
N CYS A 32 9.93 1.55 4.72
CA CYS A 32 9.64 0.12 4.85
C CYS A 32 10.67 -0.74 4.09
N GLU A 33 10.97 -0.39 2.84
CA GLU A 33 11.94 -1.09 2.00
C GLU A 33 13.34 -1.05 2.61
N LYS A 34 13.82 0.14 3.01
CA LYS A 34 15.14 0.30 3.67
C LYS A 34 15.26 -0.50 4.96
N LEU A 35 14.17 -0.63 5.70
CA LEU A 35 14.12 -1.43 6.92
C LEU A 35 13.93 -2.92 6.65
N LYS A 36 13.76 -3.36 5.39
CA LYS A 36 13.49 -4.76 5.00
C LYS A 36 12.28 -5.35 5.73
N LEU A 37 11.24 -4.53 5.91
CA LEU A 37 10.02 -4.93 6.61
C LEU A 37 9.02 -5.48 5.60
N LYS A 38 8.61 -6.74 5.78
CA LYS A 38 7.49 -7.31 5.01
C LYS A 38 6.25 -6.45 5.22
N THR A 39 5.81 -5.79 4.16
CA THR A 39 4.78 -4.76 4.22
C THR A 39 3.70 -5.03 3.19
N THR A 40 2.45 -4.82 3.56
CA THR A 40 1.33 -4.75 2.61
C THR A 40 0.79 -3.33 2.57
N ILE A 41 0.34 -2.88 1.40
CA ILE A 41 -0.43 -1.65 1.25
C ILE A 41 -1.73 -1.98 0.53
N THR A 42 -2.87 -1.63 1.12
CA THR A 42 -4.18 -1.88 0.53
C THR A 42 -4.74 -0.59 -0.07
N THR A 43 -5.08 -0.60 -1.35
CA THR A 43 -5.50 0.61 -2.10
C THR A 43 -6.64 0.30 -3.09
N ASN A 44 -7.46 1.31 -3.38
CA ASN A 44 -8.43 1.30 -4.48
C ASN A 44 -7.81 1.61 -5.85
N ALA A 45 -6.52 1.98 -5.89
CA ALA A 45 -5.73 2.30 -7.08
C ALA A 45 -6.27 3.44 -7.98
N GLN A 46 -7.28 4.20 -7.55
CA GLN A 46 -7.92 5.24 -8.38
C GLN A 46 -7.01 6.44 -8.65
N LEU A 47 -6.34 6.93 -7.60
CA LEU A 47 -5.50 8.13 -7.66
C LEU A 47 -4.09 7.85 -7.12
N ILE A 48 -3.54 6.67 -7.44
CA ILE A 48 -2.17 6.32 -7.08
C ILE A 48 -1.18 7.13 -7.94
N LYS A 49 -0.14 7.70 -7.32
CA LYS A 49 0.90 8.44 -8.06
C LYS A 49 1.78 7.45 -8.84
N LYS A 50 2.28 7.88 -10.00
CA LYS A 50 3.27 7.10 -10.77
C LYS A 50 4.51 6.76 -9.94
N SER A 51 5.01 7.70 -9.14
CA SER A 51 6.13 7.48 -8.21
C SER A 51 5.84 6.35 -7.21
N THR A 52 4.63 6.29 -6.68
CA THR A 52 4.19 5.22 -5.77
C THR A 52 4.18 3.87 -6.48
N VAL A 53 3.66 3.82 -7.72
CA VAL A 53 3.69 2.60 -8.56
C VAL A 53 5.13 2.15 -8.83
N ASP A 54 6.02 3.08 -9.17
CA ASP A 54 7.43 2.80 -9.44
C ASP A 54 8.13 2.23 -8.19
N ILE A 55 7.81 2.74 -6.99
CA ILE A 55 8.33 2.19 -5.73
C ILE A 55 7.83 0.75 -5.51
N LEU A 56 6.53 0.52 -5.71
CA LEU A 56 5.92 -0.80 -5.46
C LEU A 56 6.40 -1.86 -6.45
N THR A 57 6.60 -1.51 -7.72
CA THR A 57 7.08 -2.44 -8.76
C THR A 57 8.54 -2.83 -8.58
N ASN A 58 9.36 -1.95 -8.00
CA ASN A 58 10.78 -2.21 -7.74
C ASN A 58 11.08 -2.70 -6.31
N SER A 59 10.06 -2.85 -5.47
CA SER A 59 10.21 -3.27 -4.07
C SER A 59 10.38 -4.78 -3.95
N ASN A 60 11.23 -5.22 -3.01
CA ASN A 60 11.37 -6.64 -2.66
C ASN A 60 10.58 -7.02 -1.38
N TYR A 61 10.12 -6.02 -0.61
CA TYR A 61 9.51 -6.24 0.70
C TYR A 61 8.07 -5.75 0.82
N ILE A 62 7.56 -5.04 -0.18
CA ILE A 62 6.24 -4.42 -0.17
C ILE A 62 5.36 -5.10 -1.22
N THR A 63 4.23 -5.64 -0.79
CA THR A 63 3.23 -6.25 -1.67
C THR A 63 1.98 -5.37 -1.74
N PRO A 64 1.59 -4.86 -2.92
CA PRO A 64 0.34 -4.14 -3.07
C PRO A 64 -0.86 -5.09 -3.02
N VAL A 65 -1.94 -4.65 -2.38
CA VAL A 65 -3.24 -5.31 -2.34
C VAL A 65 -4.27 -4.38 -2.98
N LEU A 66 -4.96 -4.87 -4.02
CA LEU A 66 -5.93 -4.09 -4.77
C LEU A 66 -7.34 -4.38 -4.26
N SER A 67 -8.06 -3.33 -3.90
CA SER A 67 -9.48 -3.42 -3.55
C SER A 67 -10.31 -3.43 -4.82
N LEU A 68 -10.88 -4.59 -5.13
CA LEU A 68 -11.76 -4.81 -6.28
C LEU A 68 -12.86 -5.79 -5.87
N GLN A 69 -14.12 -5.38 -5.97
CA GLN A 69 -15.23 -6.24 -5.54
C GLN A 69 -15.67 -7.19 -6.64
N THR A 70 -15.70 -6.70 -7.88
CA THR A 70 -16.12 -7.48 -9.04
C THR A 70 -15.59 -6.88 -10.33
N LEU A 71 -15.54 -7.69 -11.39
CA LEU A 71 -15.22 -7.24 -12.75
C LEU A 71 -16.44 -6.62 -13.46
N ASN A 72 -17.65 -6.77 -12.92
CA ASN A 72 -18.83 -6.08 -13.45
C ASN A 72 -18.75 -4.58 -13.08
N PRO A 73 -18.64 -3.66 -14.05
CA PRO A 73 -18.45 -2.24 -13.75
C PRO A 73 -19.60 -1.60 -12.97
N GLU A 74 -20.85 -1.92 -13.31
CA GLU A 74 -22.04 -1.36 -12.66
C GLU A 74 -22.11 -1.80 -11.19
N LEU A 75 -21.93 -3.10 -10.95
CA LEU A 75 -21.93 -3.66 -9.61
C LEU A 75 -20.70 -3.21 -8.80
N ASN A 76 -19.54 -3.06 -9.42
CA ASN A 76 -18.35 -2.56 -8.71
C ASN A 76 -18.52 -1.09 -8.32
N PHE A 77 -19.12 -0.27 -9.19
CA PHE A 77 -19.47 1.11 -8.87
C PHE A 77 -20.47 1.20 -7.71
N GLU A 78 -21.55 0.40 -7.74
CA GLU A 78 -22.53 0.34 -6.65
C GLU A 78 -21.89 -0.02 -5.30
N LEU A 79 -20.95 -0.96 -5.30
CA LEU A 79 -20.31 -1.45 -4.06
C LEU A 79 -19.16 -0.58 -3.55
N MET A 80 -18.47 0.15 -4.43
CA MET A 80 -17.28 0.93 -4.06
C MET A 80 -17.53 2.44 -3.96
N GLY A 81 -18.62 2.95 -4.53
CA GLY A 81 -18.95 4.37 -4.57
C GLY A 81 -18.38 5.09 -5.79
#